data_AF-A0A445G8A5-F1
#
_entry.id   AF-A0A445G8A5-F1
#
_cell.length_a   1.000
_cell.length_b   1.000
_cell.length_c   1.000
_cell.angle_alpha   90.00
_cell.angle_beta   90.00
_cell.angle_gamma   90.00
#
_symmetry.space_group_name_H-M   'P 1'
#
loop_
_entity.id
_entity.type
_entity.pdbx_description
1 polymer ?
#
loop_
_entity_poly.entity_id
_entity_poly.type
_entity_poly.pdbx_seq_one_letter_code
_entity_poly.pdbx_strand_id
1 'polypeptide(L)'
;MVNPRCFLDITIGGELEGRIVVELFHDVVPKTAENFRALCTGEKGIGPNTGVPLHYKGMCFHRVIKGFMIQGGDISAGDGTGGESIYGAKFEDENLEMKHERKGTLSMANAGPNTNGSQFFITTTRTPHLDGKHVVFGKVLKGMGIVRSVEHVVTGENDRPTQDVVVVDCGEIAEGEDDGVVNFFKDGDTYPDWPADLDVKPDELSWWMSAVDAIKTLGNEQYKKLDYKMALRKYRKALRYLDVCWEKEDIDQENSAALRKTKSQIFTNSSVSNQFFCYRLLRLKHYCLLSRRSYAKSSSCLGRDSAMILYV
;
A
#
# COMPACT_ATOMS: atom_id res chain seq x y z
N MET A 1 -26.38 13.08 -1.47
CA MET A 1 -25.77 12.10 -0.56
C MET A 1 -24.28 12.36 -0.55
N VAL A 2 -23.60 12.13 0.58
CA VAL A 2 -22.14 12.21 0.64
C VAL A 2 -21.56 10.98 -0.05
N ASN A 3 -20.48 11.17 -0.82
CA ASN A 3 -19.81 10.07 -1.51
C ASN A 3 -19.13 9.13 -0.49
N PRO A 4 -19.32 7.80 -0.61
CA PRO A 4 -18.69 6.84 0.29
C PRO A 4 -17.16 6.92 0.25
N ARG A 5 -16.54 6.64 1.41
CA ARG A 5 -15.09 6.49 1.53
C ARG A 5 -14.76 5.05 1.86
N CYS A 6 -13.76 4.49 1.19
CA CYS A 6 -13.24 3.15 1.48
C CYS A 6 -11.73 3.21 1.70
N PHE A 7 -11.19 2.21 2.39
CA PHE A 7 -9.75 2.06 2.59
C PHE A 7 -9.24 0.70 2.11
N LEU A 8 -7.95 0.70 1.75
CA LEU A 8 -7.17 -0.50 1.43
C LEU A 8 -5.84 -0.42 2.20
N ASP A 9 -5.61 -1.37 3.11
CA ASP A 9 -4.34 -1.52 3.83
C ASP A 9 -3.41 -2.43 3.06
N ILE A 10 -2.25 -1.91 2.68
CA ILE A 10 -1.34 -2.54 1.72
C ILE A 10 -0.14 -3.14 2.42
N THR A 11 0.23 -4.36 2.03
CA THR A 11 1.56 -4.92 2.27
C THR A 11 2.34 -5.03 0.97
N ILE A 12 3.67 -4.95 1.07
CA ILE A 12 4.61 -5.24 -0.03
C ILE A 12 5.62 -6.25 0.49
N GLY A 13 5.71 -7.42 -0.14
CA GLY A 13 6.60 -8.50 0.30
C GLY A 13 6.29 -9.02 1.71
N GLY A 14 5.02 -9.00 2.10
CA GLY A 14 4.55 -9.38 3.44
C GLY A 14 4.70 -8.31 4.51
N GLU A 15 5.11 -7.09 4.13
CA GLU A 15 5.41 -6.02 5.07
C GLU A 15 4.41 -4.88 4.95
N LEU A 16 3.79 -4.51 6.07
CA LEU A 16 2.75 -3.49 6.11
C LEU A 16 3.31 -2.13 5.69
N GLU A 17 2.82 -1.59 4.59
CA GLU A 17 3.31 -0.36 3.96
C GLU A 17 2.49 0.86 4.36
N GLY A 18 1.17 0.75 4.35
CA GLY A 18 0.28 1.83 4.76
C GLY A 18 -1.14 1.67 4.23
N ARG A 19 -1.95 2.72 4.43
CA ARG A 19 -3.35 2.77 4.03
C ARG A 19 -3.55 3.67 2.81
N ILE A 20 -4.36 3.22 1.86
CA ILE A 20 -4.91 4.03 0.77
C ILE A 20 -6.36 4.32 1.12
N VAL A 21 -6.79 5.58 1.04
CA VAL A 21 -8.19 5.99 1.22
C VAL A 21 -8.71 6.53 -0.10
N VAL A 22 -9.88 6.06 -0.53
CA VAL A 22 -10.53 6.44 -1.78
C VAL A 22 -11.92 7.02 -1.52
N GLU A 23 -12.30 8.02 -2.32
CA GLU A 23 -13.68 8.49 -2.47
C GLU A 23 -14.30 7.80 -3.67
N LEU A 24 -15.54 7.32 -3.54
CA LEU A 24 -16.31 6.70 -4.62
C LEU A 24 -17.40 7.66 -5.10
N PHE A 25 -17.47 7.92 -6.40
CA PHE A 25 -18.42 8.85 -7.02
C PHE A 25 -19.82 8.23 -7.15
N HIS A 26 -20.43 7.88 -6.03
CA HIS A 26 -21.76 7.26 -5.97
C HIS A 26 -22.85 8.18 -6.54
N ASP A 27 -22.65 9.50 -6.47
CA ASP A 27 -23.52 10.49 -7.09
C ASP A 27 -23.54 10.43 -8.63
N VAL A 28 -22.47 9.93 -9.26
CA VAL A 28 -22.33 9.86 -10.73
C VAL A 28 -22.45 8.43 -11.27
N VAL A 29 -21.86 7.45 -10.58
CA VAL A 29 -21.82 6.04 -10.96
C VAL A 29 -22.22 5.13 -9.79
N PRO A 30 -23.49 5.20 -9.33
CA PRO A 30 -23.94 4.50 -8.14
C PRO A 30 -23.74 2.98 -8.20
N LYS A 31 -23.98 2.32 -9.34
CA LYS A 31 -23.78 0.87 -9.45
C LYS A 31 -22.30 0.50 -9.31
N THR A 32 -21.43 1.27 -9.96
CA THR A 32 -19.98 1.02 -9.96
C THR A 32 -19.38 1.29 -8.58
N ALA A 33 -19.80 2.39 -7.94
CA ALA A 33 -19.40 2.75 -6.58
C ALA A 33 -19.87 1.71 -5.55
N GLU A 34 -21.13 1.27 -5.61
CA GLU A 34 -21.67 0.25 -4.70
C GLU A 34 -20.97 -1.11 -4.89
N ASN A 35 -20.62 -1.48 -6.12
CA ASN A 35 -19.83 -2.68 -6.38
C ASN A 35 -18.49 -2.65 -5.65
N PHE A 36 -17.73 -1.56 -5.80
CA PHE A 36 -16.43 -1.43 -5.15
C PHE A 36 -16.56 -1.36 -3.62
N ARG A 37 -17.51 -0.57 -3.10
CA ARG A 37 -17.77 -0.44 -1.66
C ARG A 37 -18.08 -1.79 -1.02
N ALA A 38 -19.00 -2.54 -1.61
CA ALA A 38 -19.39 -3.85 -1.10
C ALA A 38 -18.26 -4.90 -1.21
N LEU A 39 -17.41 -4.80 -2.24
CA LEU A 39 -16.19 -5.61 -2.34
C LEU A 39 -15.12 -5.20 -1.31
N CYS A 40 -15.10 -3.94 -0.85
CA CYS A 40 -14.27 -3.53 0.29
C CYS A 40 -14.79 -4.10 1.62
N THR A 41 -16.11 -4.17 1.83
CA THR A 41 -16.68 -4.68 3.09
C THR A 41 -16.82 -6.20 3.15
N GLY A 42 -16.91 -6.87 1.99
CA GLY A 42 -17.15 -8.31 1.92
C GLY A 42 -18.58 -8.72 2.27
N GLU A 43 -19.51 -7.77 2.39
CA GLU A 43 -20.86 -7.99 2.93
C GLU A 43 -21.76 -8.87 2.05
N LYS A 44 -21.42 -9.04 0.76
CA LYS A 44 -22.23 -9.80 -0.20
C LYS A 44 -21.92 -11.30 -0.19
N GLY A 45 -21.05 -11.78 0.70
CA GLY A 45 -20.79 -13.20 0.91
C GLY A 45 -19.99 -13.85 -0.21
N ILE A 46 -20.38 -15.04 -0.64
CA ILE A 46 -19.68 -15.84 -1.65
C ILE A 46 -20.24 -15.55 -3.03
N GLY A 47 -19.36 -15.27 -3.99
CA GLY A 47 -19.72 -15.00 -5.36
C GLY A 47 -20.20 -16.25 -6.09
N PRO A 48 -21.34 -16.21 -6.81
CA PRO A 48 -21.96 -17.39 -7.38
C PRO A 48 -21.21 -17.97 -8.58
N ASN A 49 -20.39 -17.18 -9.28
CA ASN A 49 -19.68 -17.64 -10.48
C ASN A 49 -18.28 -18.14 -10.16
N THR A 50 -17.61 -17.54 -9.17
CA THR A 50 -16.24 -17.90 -8.80
C THR A 50 -16.15 -18.82 -7.59
N GLY A 51 -17.18 -18.83 -6.73
CA GLY A 51 -17.19 -19.62 -5.49
C GLY A 51 -16.26 -19.07 -4.40
N VAL A 52 -15.68 -17.88 -4.58
CA VAL A 52 -14.84 -17.20 -3.58
C VAL A 52 -15.58 -16.04 -2.91
N PRO A 53 -15.14 -15.56 -1.73
CA PRO A 53 -15.72 -14.36 -1.12
C PRO A 53 -15.64 -13.15 -2.04
N LEU A 54 -16.74 -12.40 -2.15
CA LEU A 54 -16.81 -11.09 -2.82
C LEU A 54 -16.13 -10.02 -1.95
N HIS A 55 -14.81 -10.13 -1.79
CA HIS A 55 -14.05 -9.31 -0.85
C HIS A 55 -12.63 -9.05 -1.37
N TYR A 56 -12.18 -7.80 -1.30
CA TYR A 56 -10.82 -7.41 -1.67
C TYR A 56 -9.76 -7.80 -0.65
N LYS A 57 -10.13 -8.13 0.59
CA LYS A 57 -9.18 -8.59 1.60
C LYS A 57 -8.50 -9.89 1.16
N GLY A 58 -7.17 -9.85 1.09
CA GLY A 58 -6.32 -10.94 0.62
C GLY A 58 -6.01 -10.90 -0.88
N MET A 59 -6.65 -10.02 -1.67
CA MET A 59 -6.32 -9.88 -3.09
C MET A 59 -4.93 -9.27 -3.28
N CYS A 60 -4.34 -9.50 -4.45
CA CYS A 60 -3.08 -8.87 -4.85
C CYS A 60 -3.24 -7.88 -6.01
N PHE A 61 -2.31 -6.92 -6.07
CA PHE A 61 -2.08 -6.15 -7.29
C PHE A 61 -1.24 -7.00 -8.23
N HIS A 62 -1.90 -7.59 -9.23
CA HIS A 62 -1.30 -8.59 -10.11
C HIS A 62 -0.59 -7.95 -11.32
N ARG A 63 -0.81 -6.66 -11.58
CA ARG A 63 -0.20 -5.95 -12.71
C ARG A 63 0.13 -4.50 -12.34
N VAL A 64 1.39 -4.10 -12.50
CA VAL A 64 1.89 -2.77 -12.13
C VAL A 64 2.74 -2.22 -13.26
N ILE A 65 2.40 -1.04 -13.78
CA ILE A 65 3.17 -0.39 -14.85
C ILE A 65 3.59 1.00 -14.38
N LYS A 66 4.90 1.16 -14.18
CA LYS A 66 5.48 2.43 -13.74
C LYS A 66 5.19 3.55 -14.75
N GLY A 67 4.72 4.68 -14.25
CA GLY A 67 4.32 5.82 -15.07
C GLY A 67 2.97 5.61 -15.78
N PHE A 68 2.17 4.63 -15.34
CA PHE A 68 0.85 4.38 -15.91
C PHE A 68 -0.20 4.10 -14.83
N MET A 69 -0.20 2.89 -14.24
CA MET A 69 -1.24 2.46 -13.29
C MET A 69 -0.80 1.25 -12.45
N ILE A 70 -1.52 1.02 -11.35
CA ILE A 70 -1.48 -0.22 -10.58
C ILE A 70 -2.86 -0.90 -10.68
N GLN A 71 -2.90 -2.19 -11.02
CA GLN A 71 -4.13 -2.93 -11.26
C GLN A 71 -4.25 -4.11 -10.28
N GLY A 72 -5.45 -4.26 -9.73
CA GLY A 72 -5.83 -5.29 -8.78
C GLY A 72 -7.30 -5.67 -8.97
N GLY A 73 -7.92 -6.24 -7.93
CA GLY A 73 -9.34 -6.58 -7.93
C GLY A 73 -9.67 -7.92 -8.59
N ASP A 74 -8.67 -8.73 -8.96
CA ASP A 74 -8.92 -10.13 -9.28
C ASP A 74 -8.98 -10.92 -7.97
N ILE A 75 -10.20 -11.09 -7.46
CA ILE A 75 -10.49 -11.72 -6.17
C ILE A 75 -10.43 -13.26 -6.22
N SER A 76 -10.39 -13.86 -7.42
CA SER A 76 -10.50 -15.31 -7.58
C SER A 76 -9.20 -15.97 -8.07
N ALA A 77 -8.60 -15.48 -9.15
CA ALA A 77 -7.40 -16.07 -9.75
C ALA A 77 -6.12 -15.34 -9.34
N GLY A 78 -6.21 -14.03 -9.07
CA GLY A 78 -5.06 -13.19 -8.68
C GLY A 78 -4.02 -12.99 -9.78
N ASP A 79 -4.41 -13.14 -11.04
CA ASP A 79 -3.53 -13.01 -12.22
C ASP A 79 -4.11 -12.15 -13.35
N GLY A 80 -5.34 -11.66 -13.18
CA GLY A 80 -6.06 -10.83 -14.13
C GLY A 80 -7.08 -11.59 -14.98
N THR A 81 -7.14 -12.93 -14.87
CA THR A 81 -8.13 -13.75 -15.60
C THR A 81 -9.46 -13.90 -14.86
N GLY A 82 -9.50 -13.57 -13.58
CA GLY A 82 -10.65 -13.79 -12.71
C GLY A 82 -11.43 -12.55 -12.30
N GLY A 83 -12.16 -12.70 -11.20
CA GLY A 83 -13.01 -11.69 -10.60
C GLY A 83 -14.45 -11.70 -11.10
N GLU A 84 -15.36 -11.28 -10.24
CA GLU A 84 -16.78 -11.08 -10.54
C GLU A 84 -17.33 -9.90 -9.73
N SER A 85 -18.43 -9.31 -10.18
CA SER A 85 -19.09 -8.21 -9.48
C SER A 85 -20.09 -8.73 -8.45
N ILE A 86 -20.57 -7.83 -7.59
CA ILE A 86 -21.68 -8.13 -6.67
C ILE A 86 -23.02 -8.39 -7.40
N TYR A 87 -23.09 -8.08 -8.70
CA TYR A 87 -24.27 -8.27 -9.54
C TYR A 87 -24.19 -9.53 -10.42
N GLY A 88 -23.12 -10.32 -10.29
CA GLY A 88 -22.80 -11.48 -11.13
C GLY A 88 -21.47 -11.33 -11.86
N ALA A 89 -21.23 -12.17 -12.87
CA ALA A 89 -19.93 -12.24 -13.54
C ALA A 89 -19.45 -10.90 -14.11
N LYS A 90 -20.35 -10.14 -14.75
CA LYS A 90 -20.07 -8.85 -15.40
C LYS A 90 -21.24 -7.88 -15.27
N PHE A 91 -20.98 -6.58 -15.35
CA PHE A 91 -22.00 -5.52 -15.45
C PHE A 91 -21.61 -4.41 -16.45
N GLU A 92 -22.60 -3.60 -16.83
CA GLU A 92 -22.52 -2.57 -17.86
C GLU A 92 -21.64 -1.37 -17.48
N ASP A 93 -21.17 -0.63 -18.49
CA ASP A 93 -20.49 0.66 -18.30
C ASP A 93 -21.52 1.74 -17.94
N GLU A 94 -21.37 2.40 -16.78
CA GLU A 94 -22.37 3.34 -16.28
C GLU A 94 -22.17 4.78 -16.77
N ASN A 95 -20.95 5.32 -16.64
CA ASN A 95 -20.58 6.65 -17.15
C ASN A 95 -19.14 6.65 -17.69
N LEU A 96 -18.98 7.07 -18.94
CA LEU A 96 -17.69 7.15 -19.65
C LEU A 96 -17.27 8.60 -19.99
N GLU A 97 -18.01 9.60 -19.50
CA GLU A 97 -17.72 11.03 -19.72
C GLU A 97 -16.56 11.53 -18.85
N MET A 98 -16.43 10.98 -17.64
CA MET A 98 -15.33 11.31 -16.73
C MET A 98 -14.00 10.85 -17.30
N LYS A 99 -13.01 11.74 -17.28
CA LYS A 99 -11.70 11.55 -17.92
C LYS A 99 -10.61 11.23 -16.91
N HIS A 100 -9.59 10.52 -17.37
CA HIS A 100 -8.43 10.14 -16.57
C HIS A 100 -7.37 11.25 -16.57
N GLU A 101 -7.75 12.44 -16.10
CA GLU A 101 -6.93 13.65 -16.19
C GLU A 101 -5.86 13.77 -15.11
N ARG A 102 -6.03 13.07 -13.99
CA ARG A 102 -5.19 13.21 -12.79
C ARG A 102 -4.70 11.86 -12.29
N LYS A 103 -3.52 11.85 -11.65
CA LYS A 103 -3.05 10.70 -10.86
C LYS A 103 -4.03 10.44 -9.71
N GLY A 104 -4.10 9.19 -9.27
CA GLY A 104 -5.00 8.76 -8.22
C GLY A 104 -6.44 8.58 -8.68
N THR A 105 -6.74 8.65 -9.98
CA THR A 105 -8.06 8.29 -10.51
C THR A 105 -8.25 6.78 -10.37
N LEU A 106 -9.39 6.39 -9.80
CA LEU A 106 -9.83 5.00 -9.63
C LEU A 106 -10.81 4.64 -10.75
N SER A 107 -10.55 3.56 -11.48
CA SER A 107 -11.28 3.21 -12.70
C SER A 107 -11.38 1.70 -12.93
N MET A 108 -12.43 1.25 -13.59
CA MET A 108 -12.73 -0.17 -13.80
C MET A 108 -11.84 -0.79 -14.87
N ALA A 109 -11.27 -1.95 -14.58
CA ALA A 109 -10.65 -2.79 -15.61
C ALA A 109 -11.74 -3.62 -16.30
N ASN A 110 -11.65 -3.74 -17.63
CA ASN A 110 -12.59 -4.49 -18.44
C ASN A 110 -11.87 -5.19 -19.62
N ALA A 111 -12.57 -6.10 -20.28
CA ALA A 111 -12.12 -6.82 -21.47
C ALA A 111 -12.91 -6.40 -22.72
N GLY A 112 -13.37 -5.14 -22.75
CA GLY A 112 -14.28 -4.59 -23.75
C GLY A 112 -15.54 -3.98 -23.11
N PRO A 113 -16.44 -3.37 -23.92
CA PRO A 113 -17.63 -2.70 -23.42
C PRO A 113 -18.50 -3.62 -22.55
N ASN A 114 -19.02 -3.09 -21.45
CA ASN A 114 -19.95 -3.77 -20.53
C ASN A 114 -19.40 -5.06 -19.89
N THR A 115 -18.09 -5.11 -19.64
CA THR A 115 -17.43 -6.27 -19.00
C THR A 115 -16.77 -5.93 -17.67
N ASN A 116 -17.39 -5.02 -16.91
CA ASN A 116 -16.92 -4.65 -15.58
C ASN A 116 -17.15 -5.79 -14.59
N GLY A 117 -16.16 -6.12 -13.76
CA GLY A 117 -16.25 -7.16 -12.72
C GLY A 117 -15.83 -6.60 -11.36
N SER A 118 -14.86 -7.25 -10.71
CA SER A 118 -14.21 -6.73 -9.50
C SER A 118 -12.88 -6.02 -9.77
N GLN A 119 -12.29 -6.20 -10.96
CA GLN A 119 -10.98 -5.65 -11.28
C GLN A 119 -11.01 -4.13 -11.47
N PHE A 120 -10.00 -3.46 -10.96
CA PHE A 120 -9.84 -2.00 -11.04
C PHE A 120 -8.38 -1.63 -11.16
N PHE A 121 -8.13 -0.37 -11.54
CA PHE A 121 -6.80 0.21 -11.49
C PHE A 121 -6.82 1.61 -10.87
N ILE A 122 -5.68 1.97 -10.28
CA ILE A 122 -5.39 3.33 -9.80
C ILE A 122 -4.32 3.91 -10.72
N THR A 123 -4.65 5.02 -11.37
CA THR A 123 -3.73 5.73 -12.25
C THR A 123 -2.61 6.40 -11.46
N THR A 124 -1.39 6.39 -11.99
CA THR A 124 -0.25 7.10 -11.40
C THR A 124 0.16 8.33 -12.23
N THR A 125 -0.45 8.50 -13.40
CA THR A 125 -0.26 9.66 -14.28
C THR A 125 -1.59 10.00 -14.97
N ARG A 126 -1.59 10.99 -15.86
CA ARG A 126 -2.70 11.29 -16.76
C ARG A 126 -2.76 10.25 -17.90
N THR A 127 -3.92 9.62 -18.12
CA THR A 127 -4.06 8.49 -19.05
C THR A 127 -5.24 8.67 -20.02
N PRO A 128 -5.18 9.66 -20.93
CA PRO A 128 -6.33 10.07 -21.75
C PRO A 128 -6.71 9.01 -22.80
N HIS A 129 -5.82 8.05 -23.09
CA HIS A 129 -6.09 6.95 -24.02
C HIS A 129 -7.09 5.91 -23.47
N LEU A 130 -7.42 6.01 -22.17
CA LEU A 130 -8.43 5.21 -21.47
C LEU A 130 -9.82 5.90 -21.43
N ASP A 131 -9.89 7.19 -21.79
CA ASP A 131 -11.15 7.95 -21.79
C ASP A 131 -12.13 7.32 -22.78
N GLY A 132 -13.42 7.26 -22.40
CA GLY A 132 -14.45 6.63 -23.21
C GLY A 132 -14.41 5.09 -23.23
N LYS A 133 -13.48 4.45 -22.49
CA LYS A 133 -13.31 2.98 -22.48
C LYS A 133 -13.41 2.34 -21.10
N HIS A 134 -13.05 3.09 -20.06
CA HIS A 134 -13.05 2.61 -18.67
C HIS A 134 -13.84 3.57 -17.80
N VAL A 135 -14.76 3.03 -16.99
CA VAL A 135 -15.58 3.81 -16.07
C VAL A 135 -14.71 4.33 -14.93
N VAL A 136 -14.51 5.64 -14.89
CA VAL A 136 -13.96 6.31 -13.71
C VAL A 136 -15.02 6.32 -12.63
N PHE A 137 -14.68 5.88 -11.42
CA PHE A 137 -15.67 5.76 -10.34
C PHE A 137 -15.20 6.27 -8.99
N GLY A 138 -13.99 6.84 -8.93
CA GLY A 138 -13.50 7.42 -7.70
C GLY A 138 -12.13 8.06 -7.84
N LYS A 139 -11.58 8.48 -6.71
CA LYS A 139 -10.22 9.00 -6.60
C LYS A 139 -9.59 8.67 -5.25
N VAL A 140 -8.27 8.59 -5.23
CA VAL A 140 -7.47 8.52 -3.99
C VAL A 140 -7.56 9.86 -3.26
N LEU A 141 -8.01 9.84 -2.01
CA LEU A 141 -8.01 10.98 -1.10
C LEU A 141 -6.71 11.06 -0.29
N LYS A 142 -6.25 9.92 0.24
CA LYS A 142 -5.05 9.79 1.08
C LYS A 142 -4.25 8.56 0.68
N GLY A 143 -2.95 8.56 0.94
CA GLY A 143 -2.11 7.40 0.66
C GLY A 143 -1.68 7.29 -0.80
N MET A 144 -1.69 8.40 -1.56
CA MET A 144 -1.11 8.42 -2.91
C MET A 144 0.38 8.05 -2.90
N GLY A 145 1.08 8.31 -1.79
CA GLY A 145 2.44 7.85 -1.60
C GLY A 145 2.58 6.32 -1.48
N ILE A 146 1.57 5.63 -0.96
CA ILE A 146 1.51 4.15 -0.93
C ILE A 146 1.29 3.62 -2.35
N VAL A 147 0.40 4.24 -3.13
CA VAL A 147 0.22 3.95 -4.56
C VAL A 147 1.55 4.09 -5.31
N ARG A 148 2.35 5.12 -5.00
CA ARG A 148 3.70 5.30 -5.55
C ARG A 148 4.68 4.23 -5.08
N SER A 149 4.64 3.81 -3.81
CA SER A 149 5.45 2.69 -3.32
C SER A 149 5.16 1.42 -4.12
N VAL A 150 3.88 1.10 -4.36
CA VAL A 150 3.46 -0.05 -5.18
C VAL A 150 3.95 0.10 -6.63
N GLU A 151 3.78 1.27 -7.23
CA GLU A 151 4.25 1.56 -8.60
C GLU A 151 5.77 1.34 -8.79
N HIS A 152 6.56 1.52 -7.73
CA HIS A 152 8.02 1.37 -7.77
C HIS A 152 8.51 -0.03 -7.43
N VAL A 153 7.61 -0.98 -7.15
CA VAL A 153 7.98 -2.39 -7.01
C VAL A 153 8.50 -2.92 -8.34
N VAL A 154 9.61 -3.67 -8.29
CA VAL A 154 10.18 -4.29 -9.49
C VAL A 154 9.18 -5.30 -10.06
N THR A 155 8.95 -5.24 -11.37
CA THR A 155 8.04 -6.14 -12.08
C THR A 155 8.82 -7.14 -12.94
N GLY A 156 8.23 -8.32 -13.11
CA GLY A 156 8.74 -9.39 -13.97
C GLY A 156 7.92 -9.50 -15.26
N GLU A 157 7.74 -10.72 -15.74
CA GLU A 157 6.90 -11.02 -16.91
C GLU A 157 5.46 -10.53 -16.71
N ASN A 158 4.84 -10.08 -17.81
CA ASN A 158 3.46 -9.56 -17.83
C ASN A 158 3.19 -8.41 -16.84
N ASP A 159 4.21 -7.61 -16.53
CA ASP A 159 4.14 -6.49 -15.57
C ASP A 159 3.74 -6.92 -14.15
N ARG A 160 3.92 -8.20 -13.80
CA ARG A 160 3.59 -8.73 -12.46
C ARG A 160 4.65 -8.30 -11.44
N PRO A 161 4.28 -7.75 -10.27
CA PRO A 161 5.23 -7.45 -9.20
C PRO A 161 6.04 -8.69 -8.76
N THR A 162 7.34 -8.51 -8.57
CA THR A 162 8.27 -9.55 -8.05
C THR A 162 8.11 -9.82 -6.57
N GLN A 163 7.52 -8.87 -5.84
CA GLN A 163 7.12 -9.01 -4.45
C GLN A 163 5.60 -8.94 -4.40
N ASP A 164 4.98 -9.79 -3.58
CA ASP A 164 3.53 -9.77 -3.43
C ASP A 164 3.08 -8.43 -2.85
N VAL A 165 2.20 -7.75 -3.58
CA VAL A 165 1.53 -6.54 -3.12
C VAL A 165 0.09 -6.92 -2.79
N VAL A 166 -0.26 -6.96 -1.51
CA VAL A 166 -1.52 -7.54 -1.03
C VAL A 166 -2.32 -6.52 -0.25
N VAL A 167 -3.64 -6.49 -0.48
CA VAL A 167 -4.59 -5.78 0.38
C VAL A 167 -4.86 -6.66 1.61
N VAL A 168 -4.23 -6.35 2.74
CA VAL A 168 -4.37 -7.17 3.96
C VAL A 168 -5.62 -6.85 4.76
N ASP A 169 -6.16 -5.65 4.59
CA ASP A 169 -7.43 -5.24 5.16
C ASP A 169 -8.09 -4.19 4.27
N CYS A 170 -9.40 -4.16 4.27
CA CYS A 170 -10.17 -3.15 3.55
C CYS A 170 -11.55 -2.99 4.17
N GLY A 171 -12.21 -1.89 3.86
CA GLY A 171 -13.54 -1.61 4.37
C GLY A 171 -14.06 -0.24 3.96
N GLU A 172 -15.25 0.07 4.43
CA GLU A 172 -15.86 1.39 4.36
C GLU A 172 -15.50 2.21 5.60
N ILE A 173 -15.30 3.51 5.43
CA ILE A 173 -15.10 4.47 6.52
C ILE A 173 -16.40 5.24 6.68
N ALA A 174 -17.00 5.18 7.87
CA ALA A 174 -18.26 5.88 8.10
C ALA A 174 -18.10 7.41 8.03
N GLU A 175 -19.21 8.11 7.80
CA GLU A 175 -19.20 9.57 7.80
C GLU A 175 -18.76 10.11 9.17
N GLY A 176 -17.80 11.02 9.17
CA GLY A 176 -17.23 11.59 10.40
C GLY A 176 -16.16 10.74 11.10
N GLU A 177 -15.93 9.50 10.65
CA GLU A 177 -14.81 8.70 11.15
C GLU A 177 -13.46 9.16 10.57
N ASP A 178 -12.42 8.96 11.37
CA ASP A 178 -11.03 9.21 11.00
C ASP A 178 -10.58 8.26 9.89
N ASP A 179 -9.80 8.78 8.94
CA ASP A 179 -9.29 8.04 7.80
C ASP A 179 -8.33 6.89 8.22
N GLY A 180 -7.80 6.94 9.45
CA GLY A 180 -6.85 5.96 9.99
C GLY A 180 -5.46 6.05 9.36
N VAL A 181 -5.13 7.19 8.73
CA VAL A 181 -3.81 7.42 8.11
C VAL A 181 -2.78 8.01 9.10
N VAL A 182 -3.25 8.61 10.19
CA VAL A 182 -2.43 9.10 11.30
C VAL A 182 -2.29 8.00 12.33
N ASN A 183 -1.10 7.86 12.93
CA ASN A 183 -0.80 6.81 13.91
C ASN A 183 -1.17 5.39 13.44
N PHE A 184 -1.07 5.13 12.13
CA PHE A 184 -1.45 3.86 11.51
C PHE A 184 -0.75 2.65 12.14
N PHE A 185 0.53 2.80 12.51
CA PHE A 185 1.32 1.76 13.20
C PHE A 185 1.13 1.71 14.71
N LYS A 186 0.24 2.53 15.28
CA LYS A 186 -0.06 2.63 16.72
C LYS A 186 1.19 2.87 17.58
N ASP A 187 2.10 3.69 17.07
CA ASP A 187 3.40 3.98 17.69
C ASP A 187 3.50 5.39 18.28
N GLY A 188 2.39 6.12 18.33
CA GLY A 188 2.30 7.47 18.90
C GLY A 188 2.63 8.58 17.91
N ASP A 189 2.87 8.25 16.64
CA ASP A 189 3.14 9.24 15.59
C ASP A 189 1.86 9.94 15.15
N THR A 190 1.74 11.22 15.50
CA THR A 190 0.57 12.06 15.22
C THR A 190 0.59 12.70 13.83
N TYR A 191 1.57 12.38 12.99
CA TYR A 191 1.67 12.92 11.64
C TYR A 191 1.31 11.83 10.62
N PRO A 192 0.66 12.14 9.49
CA PRO A 192 0.48 11.18 8.41
C PRO A 192 1.83 10.84 7.76
N ASP A 193 1.97 9.65 7.20
CA ASP A 193 3.23 9.18 6.61
C ASP A 193 3.71 10.02 5.41
N TRP A 194 2.78 10.64 4.70
CA TRP A 194 3.06 11.58 3.63
C TRP A 194 2.53 12.96 4.00
N PRO A 195 3.34 14.03 3.93
CA PRO A 195 2.90 15.38 4.30
C PRO A 195 1.79 15.92 3.38
N ALA A 196 1.67 15.38 2.16
CA ALA A 196 0.58 15.70 1.25
C ALA A 196 -0.80 15.29 1.80
N ASP A 197 -0.84 14.28 2.67
CA ASP A 197 -2.04 13.72 3.28
C ASP A 197 -2.51 14.50 4.53
N LEU A 198 -1.83 15.57 4.93
CA LEU A 198 -2.35 16.51 5.93
C LEU A 198 -3.61 17.22 5.41
N ASP A 199 -4.67 17.24 6.22
CA ASP A 199 -5.92 17.97 5.91
C ASP A 199 -5.68 19.47 5.82
N VAL A 200 -4.98 20.01 6.81
CA VAL A 200 -4.56 21.41 6.86
C VAL A 200 -3.05 21.43 6.82
N LYS A 201 -2.48 22.12 5.83
CA LYS A 201 -1.04 22.32 5.70
C LYS A 201 -0.65 23.62 6.39
N PRO A 202 0.12 23.59 7.49
CA PRO A 202 0.51 24.82 8.16
C PRO A 202 1.44 25.65 7.29
N ASP A 203 1.30 26.96 7.34
CA ASP A 203 2.20 27.89 6.63
C ASP A 203 3.51 28.07 7.38
N GLU A 204 3.43 28.12 8.71
CA GLU A 204 4.55 28.36 9.62
C GLU A 204 5.65 27.29 9.52
N LEU A 205 6.88 27.71 9.15
CA LEU A 205 8.06 26.83 9.09
C LEU A 205 8.35 26.14 10.42
N SER A 206 8.14 26.83 11.54
CA SER A 206 8.36 26.31 12.90
C SER A 206 7.60 25.01 13.15
N TRP A 207 6.33 24.93 12.72
CA TRP A 207 5.51 23.74 12.85
C TRP A 207 6.12 22.54 12.10
N TRP A 208 6.58 22.76 10.87
CA TRP A 208 7.23 21.72 10.06
C TRP A 208 8.54 21.25 10.68
N MET A 209 9.34 22.17 11.21
CA MET A 209 10.57 21.85 11.94
C MET A 209 10.28 21.02 13.19
N SER A 210 9.24 21.36 13.95
CA SER A 210 8.79 20.58 15.11
C SER A 210 8.31 19.18 14.70
N ALA A 211 7.56 19.06 13.60
CA ALA A 211 7.13 17.77 13.07
C ALA A 211 8.33 16.89 12.68
N VAL A 212 9.33 17.46 11.98
CA VAL A 212 10.56 16.76 11.62
C VAL A 212 11.30 16.25 12.87
N ASP A 213 11.45 17.09 13.90
CA ASP A 213 12.14 16.71 15.12
C ASP A 213 11.39 15.63 15.91
N ALA A 214 10.07 15.73 16.01
CA ALA A 214 9.22 14.71 16.62
C ALA A 214 9.35 13.35 15.91
N ILE A 215 9.22 13.33 14.57
CA ILE A 215 9.32 12.10 13.77
C ILE A 215 10.74 11.50 13.85
N LYS A 216 11.77 12.33 13.80
CA LYS A 216 13.17 11.91 13.98
C LYS A 216 13.38 11.28 15.37
N THR A 217 12.80 11.88 16.41
CA THR A 217 12.89 11.37 17.78
C THR A 217 12.22 10.01 17.92
N LEU A 218 11.04 9.82 17.34
CA LEU A 218 10.40 8.49 17.24
C LEU A 218 11.31 7.49 16.51
N GLY A 219 11.97 7.89 15.43
CA GLY A 219 12.97 7.04 14.76
C GLY A 219 14.12 6.61 15.68
N ASN A 220 14.64 7.54 16.50
CA ASN A 220 15.69 7.25 17.48
C ASN A 220 15.20 6.28 18.56
N GLU A 221 13.94 6.40 19.00
CA GLU A 221 13.35 5.49 19.98
C GLU A 221 13.20 4.06 19.43
N GLN A 222 12.75 3.92 18.19
CA GLN A 222 12.66 2.61 17.53
C GLN A 222 14.05 2.00 17.30
N TYR A 223 15.05 2.83 16.99
CA TYR A 223 16.44 2.39 16.88
C TYR A 223 16.95 1.82 18.21
N LYS A 224 16.68 2.50 19.35
CA LYS A 224 17.04 2.02 20.69
C LYS A 224 16.37 0.68 21.03
N LYS A 225 15.15 0.45 20.54
CA LYS A 225 14.41 -0.82 20.66
C LYS A 225 14.93 -1.92 19.71
N LEU A 226 15.98 -1.64 18.93
CA LEU A 226 16.54 -2.53 17.91
C LEU A 226 15.57 -2.85 16.76
N ASP A 227 14.50 -2.06 16.61
CA ASP A 227 13.63 -2.07 15.44
C ASP A 227 14.17 -1.10 14.39
N TYR A 228 15.26 -1.53 13.75
CA TYR A 228 15.95 -0.75 12.74
C TYR A 228 15.09 -0.48 11.50
N LYS A 229 14.10 -1.33 11.26
CA LYS A 229 13.21 -1.19 10.11
C LYS A 229 12.23 -0.05 10.35
N MET A 230 11.55 -0.05 11.49
CA MET A 230 10.66 1.06 11.85
C MET A 230 11.45 2.36 12.03
N ALA A 231 12.64 2.30 12.62
CA ALA A 231 13.54 3.46 12.69
C ALA A 231 13.81 4.06 11.30
N LEU A 232 14.19 3.22 10.33
CA LEU A 232 14.43 3.67 8.95
C LEU A 232 13.17 4.26 8.30
N ARG A 233 11.99 3.68 8.54
CA ARG A 233 10.71 4.25 8.06
C ARG A 233 10.47 5.65 8.63
N LYS A 234 10.67 5.85 9.94
CA LYS A 234 10.54 7.16 10.58
C LYS A 234 11.56 8.17 10.08
N TYR A 235 12.82 7.78 9.90
CA TYR A 235 13.82 8.69 9.33
C TYR A 235 13.49 9.11 7.89
N ARG A 236 13.03 8.18 7.04
CA ARG A 236 12.56 8.52 5.68
C ARG A 236 11.36 9.45 5.72
N LYS A 237 10.44 9.25 6.66
CA LYS A 237 9.30 10.16 6.90
C LYS A 237 9.78 11.55 7.32
N ALA A 238 10.71 11.64 8.26
CA ALA A 238 11.29 12.92 8.67
C ALA A 238 11.96 13.65 7.49
N LEU A 239 12.63 12.93 6.58
CA LEU A 239 13.17 13.52 5.36
C LEU A 239 12.08 14.10 4.45
N ARG A 240 10.95 13.39 4.27
CA ARG A 240 9.81 13.91 3.47
C ARG A 240 9.26 15.23 4.03
N TYR A 241 9.11 15.32 5.35
CA TYR A 241 8.66 16.55 6.01
C TYR A 241 9.73 17.65 5.93
N LEU A 242 11.01 17.28 6.04
CA LEU A 242 12.13 18.20 5.92
C LEU A 242 12.24 18.77 4.50
N ASP A 243 11.92 17.99 3.46
CA ASP A 243 11.91 18.48 2.08
C ASP A 243 10.83 19.57 1.89
N VAL A 244 9.66 19.45 2.53
CA VAL A 244 8.62 20.51 2.53
C VAL A 244 9.11 21.77 3.25
N CYS A 245 9.94 21.65 4.29
CA CYS A 245 10.50 22.82 4.97
C CYS A 245 11.28 23.72 4.01
N TRP A 246 11.94 23.16 2.98
CA TRP A 246 12.72 23.92 1.99
C TRP A 246 11.87 24.69 0.98
N GLU A 247 10.57 24.39 0.91
CA GLU A 247 9.63 25.07 0.00
C GLU A 247 8.96 26.28 0.68
N LYS A 248 9.24 26.54 1.96
CA LYS A 248 8.64 27.65 2.72
C LYS A 248 9.36 28.97 2.45
N GLU A 249 8.58 30.06 2.38
CA GLU A 249 9.09 31.39 2.02
C GLU A 249 9.96 32.02 3.13
N ASP A 250 9.69 31.69 4.41
CA ASP A 250 10.31 32.32 5.58
C ASP A 250 11.65 31.68 6.03
N ILE A 251 12.42 31.08 5.11
CA ILE A 251 13.69 30.44 5.48
C ILE A 251 14.80 31.49 5.60
N ASP A 252 15.11 31.88 6.84
CA ASP A 252 16.31 32.66 7.14
C ASP A 252 17.59 31.80 7.18
N GLN A 253 18.74 32.47 7.37
CA GLN A 253 20.05 31.81 7.40
C GLN A 253 20.22 30.85 8.58
N GLU A 254 19.60 31.14 9.72
CA GLU A 254 19.69 30.32 10.95
C GLU A 254 18.89 29.02 10.78
N ASN A 255 17.63 29.14 10.36
CA ASN A 255 16.74 28.04 10.05
C ASN A 255 17.31 27.15 8.93
N SER A 256 17.90 27.76 7.89
CA SER A 256 18.62 27.02 6.85
C SER A 256 19.77 26.17 7.40
N ALA A 257 20.58 26.72 8.33
CA ALA A 257 21.66 25.98 8.97
C ALA A 257 21.13 24.84 9.86
N ALA A 258 20.06 25.09 10.62
CA ALA A 258 19.39 24.09 11.44
C ALA A 258 18.83 22.93 10.60
N LEU A 259 18.14 23.22 9.49
CA LEU A 259 17.61 22.21 8.57
C LEU A 259 18.72 21.35 7.95
N ARG A 260 19.84 21.95 7.52
CA ARG A 260 21.00 21.18 7.01
C ARG A 260 21.57 20.25 8.07
N LYS A 261 21.72 20.75 9.31
CA LYS A 261 22.21 19.94 10.44
C LYS A 261 21.27 18.75 10.71
N THR A 262 19.97 19.00 10.77
CA THR A 262 18.96 17.95 10.96
C THR A 262 18.97 16.94 9.81
N LYS A 263 19.07 17.39 8.56
CA LYS A 263 19.18 16.52 7.37
C LYS A 263 20.41 15.61 7.47
N SER A 264 21.56 16.15 7.86
CA SER A 264 22.79 15.37 8.08
C SER A 264 22.61 14.30 9.17
N GLN A 265 22.02 14.66 10.32
CA GLN A 265 21.73 13.70 11.39
C GLN A 265 20.83 12.56 10.91
N ILE A 266 19.76 12.87 10.19
CA ILE A 266 18.81 11.87 9.69
C ILE A 266 19.50 10.93 8.69
N PHE A 267 20.34 11.45 7.79
CA PHE A 267 21.10 10.61 6.86
C PHE A 267 22.07 9.67 7.59
N THR A 268 22.82 10.17 8.58
CA THR A 268 23.72 9.33 9.38
C THR A 268 22.94 8.22 10.09
N ASN A 269 21.85 8.56 10.78
CA ASN A 269 21.03 7.58 11.51
C ASN A 269 20.39 6.55 10.57
N SER A 270 19.92 6.98 9.40
CA SER A 270 19.37 6.09 8.37
C SER A 270 20.40 5.10 7.85
N SER A 271 21.63 5.58 7.59
CA SER A 271 22.73 4.77 7.07
C SER A 271 23.12 3.68 8.06
N VAL A 272 23.26 4.06 9.33
CA VAL A 272 23.57 3.14 10.43
C VAL A 272 22.46 2.10 10.61
N SER A 273 21.20 2.52 10.62
CA SER A 273 20.04 1.61 10.74
C SER A 273 20.00 0.59 9.61
N ASN A 274 20.25 1.03 8.37
CA ASN A 274 20.28 0.16 7.21
C ASN A 274 21.43 -0.86 7.30
N GLN A 275 22.61 -0.43 7.74
CA GLN A 275 23.76 -1.32 7.93
C GLN A 275 23.47 -2.41 8.97
N PHE A 276 22.90 -2.06 10.13
CA PHE A 276 22.56 -3.04 11.17
C PHE A 276 21.42 -3.97 10.75
N PHE A 277 20.43 -3.47 10.03
CA PHE A 277 19.36 -4.29 9.45
C PHE A 277 19.92 -5.36 8.49
N CYS A 278 20.77 -4.96 7.54
CA CYS A 278 21.43 -5.87 6.61
C CYS A 278 22.32 -6.89 7.33
N TYR A 279 23.10 -6.45 8.33
CA TYR A 279 23.97 -7.35 9.10
C TYR A 279 23.15 -8.41 9.85
N ARG A 280 22.01 -8.04 10.45
CA ARG A 280 21.12 -8.98 11.16
C ARG A 280 20.50 -10.00 10.21
N LEU A 281 20.06 -9.58 9.02
CA LEU A 281 19.56 -10.49 7.98
C LEU A 281 20.63 -11.48 7.50
N LEU A 282 21.86 -11.02 7.28
CA LEU A 282 22.99 -11.89 6.90
C LEU A 282 23.30 -12.90 8.00
N ARG A 283 23.31 -12.48 9.26
CA ARG A 283 23.53 -13.37 10.41
C ARG A 283 22.43 -14.42 10.52
N LEU A 284 21.16 -14.01 10.37
CA LEU A 284 20.01 -14.94 10.38
C LEU A 284 20.08 -15.94 9.23
N LYS A 285 20.41 -15.49 8.00
CA LYS A 285 20.63 -16.41 6.86
C LYS A 285 21.76 -17.40 7.16
N HIS A 286 22.85 -16.94 7.75
CA HIS A 286 23.97 -17.80 8.14
C HIS A 286 23.58 -18.82 9.24
N TYR A 287 22.82 -18.41 10.26
CA TYR A 287 22.28 -19.31 11.27
C TYR A 287 21.28 -20.33 10.70
N CYS A 288 20.37 -19.92 9.82
CA CYS A 288 19.45 -20.85 9.13
C CYS A 288 20.20 -21.86 8.26
N LEU A 289 21.25 -21.44 7.54
CA LEU A 289 22.11 -22.33 6.77
C LEU A 289 22.85 -23.34 7.67
N LEU A 290 23.37 -22.90 8.81
CA LEU A 290 24.01 -23.78 9.80
C LEU A 290 22.99 -24.75 10.44
N SER A 291 21.79 -24.27 10.78
CA SER A 291 20.73 -25.11 11.35
C SER A 291 20.21 -26.15 10.36
N ARG A 292 20.05 -25.80 9.08
CA ARG A 292 19.70 -26.76 8.01
C ARG A 292 20.80 -27.80 7.80
N ARG A 293 22.08 -27.42 7.91
CA ARG A 293 23.22 -28.37 7.88
C ARG A 293 23.24 -29.30 9.09
N SER A 294 22.89 -28.81 10.29
CA SER A 294 22.77 -29.65 11.49
C SER A 294 21.58 -30.60 11.43
N TYR A 295 20.42 -30.15 10.95
CA TYR A 295 19.24 -31.01 10.74
C TYR A 295 19.51 -32.09 9.68
N ALA A 296 20.16 -31.74 8.57
CA ALA A 296 20.55 -32.73 7.56
C ALA A 296 21.52 -33.79 8.10
N LYS A 297 22.40 -33.43 9.06
CA LYS A 297 23.28 -34.39 9.76
C LYS A 297 22.54 -35.25 10.78
N SER A 298 21.53 -34.72 11.48
CA SER A 298 20.73 -35.53 12.42
C SER A 298 19.77 -36.49 11.72
N SER A 299 19.21 -36.11 10.56
CA SER A 299 18.37 -36.98 9.73
C SER A 299 19.14 -38.13 9.08
N SER A 300 20.46 -37.99 8.90
CA SER A 300 21.33 -39.11 8.47
C SER A 300 21.73 -40.07 9.59
N CYS A 301 21.40 -39.76 10.86
CA CYS A 301 21.72 -40.60 12.02
C CYS A 301 20.52 -41.38 12.59
N LEU A 302 19.31 -41.16 12.05
CA LEU A 302 18.10 -41.91 12.42
C LEU A 302 17.49 -42.53 11.16
N GLY A 303 17.82 -43.78 10.86
CA GLY A 303 17.17 -44.50 9.77
C GLY A 303 17.90 -45.69 9.15
N ARG A 304 18.56 -46.55 9.94
CA ARG A 304 18.68 -47.98 9.63
C ARG A 304 18.54 -48.75 10.93
N ASP A 305 17.35 -49.30 11.11
CA ASP A 305 17.04 -50.62 11.69
C ASP A 305 15.72 -50.58 12.46
N SER A 306 14.66 -50.96 11.74
CA SER A 306 13.74 -52.05 12.12
C SER A 306 12.48 -51.99 11.26
N ALA A 307 12.34 -52.97 10.38
CA ALA A 307 11.11 -53.28 9.69
C ALA A 307 10.11 -53.95 10.64
N MET A 308 8.85 -53.49 10.68
CA MET A 308 7.70 -54.35 11.01
C MET A 308 6.36 -53.73 10.55
N ILE A 309 5.83 -54.26 9.45
CA ILE A 309 4.45 -54.70 9.19
C ILE A 309 3.30 -54.06 10.03
N LEU A 310 2.32 -53.38 9.39
CA LEU A 310 0.96 -53.92 9.13
C LEU A 310 0.05 -52.98 8.33
N TYR A 311 -0.88 -53.65 7.62
CA TYR A 311 -1.94 -53.18 6.73
C TYR A 311 -3.10 -52.43 7.43
N VAL A 312 -3.85 -51.72 6.57
CA VAL A 312 -5.17 -51.05 6.72
C VAL A 312 -5.14 -49.62 7.27
#